data_AF-A0A3A1YSS4-F1
#
_entry.id   AF-A0A3A1YSS4-F1
#
_cell.length_a   1.000
_cell.length_b   1.000
_cell.length_c   1.000
_cell.angle_alpha   90.00
_cell.angle_beta   90.00
_cell.angle_gamma   90.00
#
_symmetry.space_group_name_H-M   'P 1'
#
loop_
_entity.id
_entity.type
_entity.pdbx_description
1 polymer ?
#
loop_
_entity_poly.entity_id
_entity_poly.type
_entity_poly.pdbx_seq_one_letter_code
_entity_poly.pdbx_strand_id
1 'polypeptide(L)'
;MRFAHNSMLKFMAWRFHHQRADYYEYLSCLLTGAQGRVTLKEIFERDADRYGLRTARGCLSAHWAQRYPLTGGDVSETWQAHFPPSECVVLRAAQRSGNRPLINSLRDLAHACRLIESIRRMMWAGVLPALIAVLVLLGMTIAMPLFTVPRLQQVFSSLPLEYYGATARALFRFAEYVEQFWWLVPVFLCVFAWLVVWSLSNLVGSFRVILDASLLWRLYRLVQTMRFLAVLVVLLEADGKGSVQLRTAIEALRAGSTRWMEDHLCRMLARIDAGVVGARSLDTGLLDRELLWYLEDMTMARSLAQALILTRQRLEQQMLGTVRLQIAGLRWLVLLACAIGLLALGLWHYAVIDDLRRALMVYYSAH
;
A
#
# COMPACT_ATOMS: atom_id res chain seq x y z
N MET A 1 15.35 31.89 5.99
CA MET A 1 16.16 30.67 6.26
C MET A 1 15.39 29.52 6.93
N ARG A 2 14.56 29.74 7.97
CA ARG A 2 13.81 28.66 8.66
C ARG A 2 12.88 27.82 7.75
N PHE A 3 12.24 28.43 6.75
CA PHE A 3 11.39 27.70 5.80
C PHE A 3 12.17 26.71 4.92
N ALA A 4 13.33 27.13 4.38
CA ALA A 4 14.19 26.28 3.55
C ALA A 4 14.79 25.10 4.34
N HIS A 5 15.10 25.33 5.63
CA HIS A 5 15.57 24.28 6.52
C HIS A 5 14.48 23.23 6.80
N ASN A 6 13.24 23.68 7.05
CA ASN A 6 12.11 22.77 7.28
C ASN A 6 11.73 21.95 6.03
N SER A 7 11.79 22.55 4.83
CA SER A 7 11.55 21.80 3.59
C SER A 7 12.66 20.77 3.33
N MET A 8 13.92 21.13 3.59
CA MET A 8 15.05 20.21 3.46
C MET A 8 14.91 19.00 4.41
N LEU A 9 14.56 19.24 5.68
CA LEU A 9 14.34 18.18 6.66
C LEU A 9 13.17 17.25 6.29
N LYS A 10 12.08 17.80 5.75
CA LYS A 10 10.96 16.98 5.24
C LYS A 10 11.38 16.10 4.07
N PHE A 11 12.16 16.64 3.14
CA PHE A 11 12.70 15.88 2.02
C PHE A 11 13.67 14.77 2.49
N MET A 12 14.56 15.08 3.42
CA MET A 12 15.47 14.09 4.01
C MET A 12 14.72 13.01 4.79
N ALA A 13 13.67 13.37 5.54
CA ALA A 13 12.80 12.42 6.21
C ALA A 13 12.09 11.48 5.22
N TRP A 14 11.60 12.02 4.10
CA TRP A 14 11.01 11.20 3.04
C TRP A 14 12.03 10.21 2.46
N ARG A 15 13.27 10.65 2.19
CA ARG A 15 14.34 9.77 1.69
C ARG A 15 14.75 8.73 2.74
N PHE A 16 14.75 9.10 4.01
CA PHE A 16 15.07 8.21 5.13
C PHE A 16 13.99 7.14 5.38
N HIS A 17 12.74 7.39 4.97
CA HIS A 17 11.65 6.43 5.12
C HIS A 17 11.97 5.04 4.52
N HIS A 18 12.77 4.99 3.45
CA HIS A 18 13.21 3.72 2.85
C HIS A 18 14.27 2.97 3.69
N GLN A 19 15.04 3.68 4.51
CA GLN A 19 16.12 3.12 5.34
C GLN A 19 15.66 2.87 6.79
N ARG A 20 14.42 3.24 7.12
CA ARG A 20 13.91 3.22 8.48
C ARG A 20 13.96 1.84 9.14
N ALA A 21 13.61 0.80 8.39
CA ALA A 21 13.60 -0.57 8.91
C ALA A 21 15.01 -1.01 9.33
N ASP A 22 16.00 -0.74 8.48
CA ASP A 22 17.40 -1.05 8.76
C ASP A 22 17.95 -0.20 9.90
N TYR A 23 17.51 1.06 10.02
CA TYR A 23 17.91 1.92 11.12
C TYR A 23 17.38 1.43 12.47
N TYR A 24 16.13 0.97 12.53
CA TYR A 24 15.58 0.36 13.74
C TYR A 24 16.31 -0.91 14.14
N GLU A 25 16.63 -1.78 13.17
CA GLU A 25 17.45 -2.96 13.44
C GLU A 25 18.83 -2.57 13.94
N TYR A 26 19.50 -1.64 13.27
CA TYR A 26 20.82 -1.13 13.65
C TYR A 26 20.82 -0.63 15.10
N LEU A 27 19.85 0.22 15.48
CA LEU A 27 19.73 0.71 16.84
C LEU A 27 19.48 -0.42 17.83
N SER A 28 18.61 -1.37 17.50
CA SER A 28 18.34 -2.52 18.37
C SER A 28 19.60 -3.37 18.60
N CYS A 29 20.38 -3.65 17.56
CA CYS A 29 21.61 -4.44 17.63
C CYS A 29 22.69 -3.70 18.41
N LEU A 30 22.87 -2.40 18.13
CA LEU A 30 23.87 -1.58 18.80
C LEU A 30 23.57 -1.41 20.28
N LEU A 31 22.33 -1.11 20.65
CA LEU A 31 21.93 -0.95 22.05
C LEU A 31 21.99 -2.28 22.82
N THR A 32 21.67 -3.40 22.16
CA THR A 32 21.84 -4.74 22.74
C THR A 32 23.31 -5.00 23.05
N GLY A 33 24.21 -4.76 22.09
CA GLY A 33 25.64 -5.00 22.25
C GLY A 33 26.33 -4.01 23.21
N ALA A 34 25.85 -2.77 23.27
CA ALA A 34 26.41 -1.73 24.14
C ALA A 34 26.09 -1.94 25.62
N GLN A 35 25.05 -2.70 25.98
CA GLN A 35 24.62 -2.97 27.36
C GLN A 35 24.52 -1.68 28.22
N GLY A 36 24.04 -0.58 27.63
CA GLY A 36 23.89 0.72 28.31
C GLY A 36 25.14 1.61 28.33
N ARG A 37 26.26 1.18 27.75
CA ARG A 37 27.50 1.97 27.68
C ARG A 37 27.48 3.11 26.65
N VAL A 38 26.53 3.10 25.73
CA VAL A 38 26.39 4.11 24.67
C VAL A 38 24.98 4.69 24.74
N THR A 39 24.89 6.00 24.82
CA THR A 39 23.62 6.72 24.86
C THR A 39 23.06 6.93 23.44
N LEU A 40 21.75 7.10 23.30
CA LEU A 40 21.13 7.44 22.00
C LEU A 40 21.67 8.76 21.43
N LYS A 41 21.97 9.73 22.30
CA LYS A 41 22.61 10.99 21.91
C LYS A 41 23.95 10.76 21.22
N GLU A 42 24.83 9.97 21.82
CA GLU A 42 26.13 9.62 21.23
C GLU A 42 25.98 8.89 19.90
N ILE A 43 24.95 8.04 19.75
CA ILE A 43 24.68 7.36 18.48
C ILE A 43 24.31 8.40 17.41
N PHE A 44 23.45 9.36 17.73
CA PHE A 44 23.07 10.43 16.81
C PHE A 44 24.26 11.31 16.42
N GLU A 45 25.12 11.68 17.37
CA GLU A 45 26.33 12.46 17.12
C GLU A 45 27.31 11.69 16.22
N ARG A 46 27.58 10.42 16.54
CA ARG A 46 28.46 9.57 15.72
C ARG A 46 27.93 9.37 14.31
N ASP A 47 26.62 9.21 14.13
CA ASP A 47 26.00 9.08 12.81
C ASP A 47 26.02 10.39 12.02
N ALA A 48 25.86 11.53 12.70
CA ALA A 48 26.01 12.85 12.09
C ALA A 48 27.43 13.05 11.52
N ASP A 49 28.44 12.70 12.31
CA ASP A 49 29.85 12.82 11.91
C ASP A 49 30.22 11.83 10.80
N ARG A 50 29.77 10.57 10.92
CA ARG A 50 30.10 9.49 9.98
C ARG A 50 29.51 9.70 8.58
N TYR A 51 28.24 10.11 8.51
CA TYR A 51 27.52 10.18 7.24
C TYR A 51 27.38 11.60 6.68
N GLY A 52 27.67 12.63 7.49
CA GLY A 52 27.64 14.04 7.11
C GLY A 52 26.25 14.57 6.73
N LEU A 53 26.15 15.89 6.55
CA LEU A 53 24.88 16.58 6.27
C LEU A 53 24.31 16.34 4.86
N ARG A 54 25.06 15.69 3.97
CA ARG A 54 24.62 15.39 2.59
C ARG A 54 23.74 14.15 2.50
N THR A 55 23.82 13.26 3.48
CA THR A 55 23.00 12.04 3.53
C THR A 55 21.77 12.27 4.39
N ALA A 56 20.68 11.56 4.08
CA ALA A 56 19.45 11.64 4.87
C ALA A 56 19.71 11.23 6.33
N ARG A 57 20.46 10.13 6.55
CA ARG A 57 20.82 9.65 7.89
C ARG A 57 21.67 10.66 8.66
N GLY A 58 22.76 11.18 8.08
CA GLY A 58 23.64 12.11 8.78
C GLY A 58 22.97 13.46 9.06
N CYS A 59 22.22 14.01 8.09
CA CYS A 59 21.46 15.25 8.27
C CYS A 59 20.40 15.13 9.38
N LEU A 60 19.61 14.06 9.38
CA LEU A 60 18.60 13.83 10.40
C LEU A 60 19.23 13.52 11.76
N SER A 61 20.32 12.74 11.80
CA SER A 61 21.01 12.44 13.06
C SER A 61 21.63 13.69 13.69
N ALA A 62 22.16 14.62 12.89
CA ALA A 62 22.61 15.93 13.38
C ALA A 62 21.46 16.73 14.01
N HIS A 63 20.29 16.72 13.37
CA HIS A 63 19.09 17.35 13.91
C HIS A 63 18.61 16.68 15.21
N TRP A 64 18.58 15.36 15.25
CA TRP A 64 18.18 14.59 16.43
C TRP A 64 19.16 14.75 17.59
N ALA A 65 20.46 14.78 17.34
CA ALA A 65 21.49 15.03 18.36
C ALA A 65 21.29 16.38 19.07
N GLN A 66 20.90 17.42 18.33
CA GLN A 66 20.60 18.74 18.89
C GLN A 66 19.26 18.77 19.64
N ARG A 67 18.24 18.05 19.13
CA ARG A 67 16.88 18.06 19.69
C ARG A 67 16.70 17.13 20.89
N TYR A 68 17.50 16.07 20.99
CA TYR A 68 17.36 15.05 22.03
C TYR A 68 17.56 15.60 23.45
N PRO A 69 18.57 16.45 23.74
CA PRO A 69 18.69 17.08 25.06
C PRO A 69 17.55 18.05 25.37
N LEU A 70 17.05 18.76 24.35
CA LEU A 70 15.98 19.76 24.49
C LEU A 70 14.62 19.14 24.82
N THR A 71 14.44 17.86 24.49
CA THR A 71 13.21 17.08 24.75
C THR A 71 13.33 16.22 26.01
N GLY A 72 14.34 16.48 26.85
CA GLY A 72 14.57 15.69 28.07
C GLY A 72 14.98 14.24 27.79
N GLY A 73 15.46 13.95 26.57
CA GLY A 73 15.80 12.60 26.14
C GLY A 73 14.62 11.75 25.66
N ASP A 74 13.43 12.32 25.41
CA ASP A 74 12.30 11.58 24.84
C ASP A 74 12.53 11.32 23.33
N VAL A 75 12.64 10.04 22.95
CA VAL A 75 12.89 9.60 21.57
C VAL A 75 11.73 9.99 20.64
N SER A 76 10.50 9.90 21.13
CA SER A 76 9.29 10.17 20.36
C SER A 76 9.13 11.65 20.02
N GLU A 77 9.48 12.54 20.96
CA GLU A 77 9.53 13.99 20.71
C GLU A 77 10.68 14.40 19.78
N THR A 78 11.81 13.71 19.89
CA THR A 78 12.98 13.93 19.02
C THR A 78 12.68 13.53 17.58
N TRP A 79 11.94 12.44 17.39
CA TRP A 79 11.58 11.87 16.08
C TRP A 79 10.25 12.39 15.51
N GLN A 80 9.58 13.27 16.23
CA GLN A 80 8.32 13.88 15.81
C GLN A 80 8.45 14.50 14.41
N ALA A 81 7.46 14.27 13.55
CA ALA A 81 7.41 14.69 12.14
C ALA A 81 8.40 14.01 11.16
N HIS A 82 9.39 13.25 11.65
CA HIS A 82 10.30 12.45 10.80
C HIS A 82 9.88 10.99 10.69
N PHE A 83 9.18 10.50 11.71
CA PHE A 83 8.69 9.13 11.79
C PHE A 83 7.16 9.08 11.92
N PRO A 84 6.51 7.96 11.56
CA PRO A 84 5.07 7.80 11.71
C PRO A 84 4.63 7.94 13.17
N PRO A 85 3.56 8.71 13.47
CA PRO A 85 3.08 8.92 14.84
C PRO A 85 2.83 7.62 15.61
N SER A 86 2.29 6.60 14.93
CA SER A 86 2.04 5.28 15.51
C SER A 86 3.31 4.59 16.02
N GLU A 87 4.45 4.77 15.34
CA GLU A 87 5.73 4.17 15.73
C GLU A 87 6.37 4.97 16.88
N CYS A 88 6.23 6.31 16.85
CA CYS A 88 6.68 7.19 17.92
C CYS A 88 5.96 6.93 19.25
N VAL A 89 4.67 6.61 19.24
CA VAL A 89 3.90 6.27 20.45
C VAL A 89 4.42 4.98 21.10
N VAL A 90 4.68 3.95 20.29
CA VAL A 90 5.27 2.67 20.72
C VAL A 90 6.61 2.88 21.41
N LEU A 91 7.50 3.65 20.77
CA LEU A 91 8.84 3.90 21.31
C LEU A 91 8.82 4.71 22.60
N ARG A 92 7.89 5.68 22.74
CA ARG A 92 7.72 6.43 23.99
C ARG A 92 7.31 5.51 25.14
N ALA A 93 6.31 4.65 24.91
CA ALA A 93 5.85 3.71 25.91
C ALA A 93 6.98 2.76 26.32
N ALA A 94 7.66 2.18 25.33
CA ALA A 94 8.79 1.29 25.57
C ALA A 94 9.95 1.95 26.31
N GLN A 95 10.28 3.21 25.98
CA GLN A 95 11.33 3.96 26.66
C GLN A 95 11.00 4.21 28.14
N ARG A 96 9.74 4.52 28.47
CA ARG A 96 9.29 4.71 29.85
C ARG A 96 9.36 3.41 30.67
N SER A 97 9.11 2.27 30.03
CA SER A 97 9.23 0.94 30.66
C SER A 97 10.68 0.44 30.80
N GLY A 98 11.66 1.13 30.18
CA GLY A 98 13.09 0.89 30.35
C GLY A 98 13.83 0.47 29.07
N ASN A 99 15.14 0.23 29.20
CA ASN A 99 16.02 0.01 28.04
C ASN A 99 15.72 -1.31 27.28
N ARG A 100 15.40 -2.40 28.01
CA ARG A 100 15.11 -3.69 27.38
C ARG A 100 13.81 -3.67 26.54
N PRO A 101 12.67 -3.14 27.04
CA PRO A 101 11.47 -2.92 26.22
C PRO A 101 11.72 -2.03 24.99
N LEU A 102 12.53 -0.97 25.12
CA LEU A 102 12.91 -0.11 24.00
C LEU A 102 13.65 -0.89 22.90
N ILE A 103 14.66 -1.68 23.27
CA ILE A 103 15.42 -2.51 22.34
C ILE A 103 14.52 -3.52 21.62
N ASN A 104 13.64 -4.21 22.36
CA ASN A 104 12.68 -5.15 21.78
C ASN A 104 11.72 -4.46 20.81
N SER A 105 11.20 -3.28 21.19
CA SER A 105 10.30 -2.50 20.35
C SER A 105 10.97 -2.03 19.06
N LEU A 106 12.23 -1.61 19.10
CA LEU A 106 13.00 -1.27 17.90
C LEU A 106 13.13 -2.48 16.96
N ARG A 107 13.44 -3.67 17.52
CA ARG A 107 13.52 -4.90 16.73
C ARG A 107 12.18 -5.27 16.10
N ASP A 108 11.10 -5.20 16.86
CA ASP A 108 9.75 -5.52 16.39
C ASP A 108 9.25 -4.56 15.31
N LEU A 109 9.58 -3.27 15.44
CA LEU A 109 9.33 -2.24 14.44
C LEU A 109 10.15 -2.47 13.17
N ALA A 110 11.42 -2.91 13.30
CA ALA A 110 12.26 -3.26 12.15
C ALA A 110 11.67 -4.43 11.36
N HIS A 111 11.28 -5.52 12.05
CA HIS A 111 10.63 -6.67 11.43
C HIS A 111 9.30 -6.29 10.77
N ALA A 112 8.45 -5.51 11.44
CA ALA A 112 7.19 -5.04 10.88
C ALA A 112 7.40 -4.20 9.61
N CYS A 113 8.34 -3.24 9.65
CA CYS A 113 8.64 -2.39 8.50
C CYS A 113 9.15 -3.21 7.30
N ARG A 114 10.05 -4.18 7.54
CA ARG A 114 10.56 -5.06 6.47
C ARG A 114 9.48 -5.93 5.85
N LEU A 115 8.59 -6.48 6.67
CA LEU A 115 7.46 -7.27 6.18
C LEU A 115 6.58 -6.42 5.26
N ILE A 116 6.22 -5.21 5.69
CA ILE A 116 5.42 -4.27 4.89
C ILE A 116 6.13 -3.93 3.58
N GLU A 117 7.44 -3.67 3.61
CA GLU A 117 8.20 -3.37 2.41
C GLU A 117 8.30 -4.57 1.45
N SER A 118 8.45 -5.78 1.99
CA SER A 118 8.45 -7.01 1.18
C SER A 118 7.11 -7.20 0.45
N ILE A 119 5.99 -6.98 1.14
CA ILE A 119 4.63 -7.07 0.58
C ILE A 119 4.43 -6.01 -0.50
N ARG A 120 4.83 -4.77 -0.23
CA ARG A 120 4.78 -3.66 -1.19
C ARG A 120 5.59 -3.99 -2.45
N ARG A 121 6.81 -4.51 -2.31
CA ARG A 121 7.65 -4.92 -3.46
C ARG A 121 6.99 -6.03 -4.27
N MET A 122 6.45 -7.06 -3.62
CA MET A 122 5.73 -8.15 -4.29
C MET A 122 4.49 -7.63 -5.04
N MET A 123 3.75 -6.70 -4.43
CA MET A 123 2.60 -6.05 -5.06
C MET A 123 3.00 -5.27 -6.31
N TRP A 124 4.00 -4.39 -6.23
CA TRP A 124 4.46 -3.63 -7.40
C TRP A 124 5.05 -4.52 -8.48
N ALA A 125 5.75 -5.59 -8.12
CA ALA A 125 6.26 -6.57 -9.08
C ALA A 125 5.13 -7.30 -9.85
N GLY A 126 3.95 -7.46 -9.24
CA GLY A 126 2.79 -8.05 -9.90
C GLY A 126 1.94 -7.05 -10.69
N VAL A 127 1.69 -5.87 -10.12
CA VAL A 127 0.82 -4.84 -10.69
C VAL A 127 1.48 -4.13 -11.86
N LEU A 128 2.79 -3.85 -11.81
CA LEU A 128 3.47 -3.06 -12.83
C LEU A 128 3.43 -3.73 -14.23
N PRO A 129 3.74 -5.04 -14.39
CA PRO A 129 3.63 -5.70 -15.70
C PRO A 129 2.18 -5.75 -16.21
N ALA A 130 1.22 -5.99 -15.31
CA ALA A 130 -0.20 -6.03 -15.66
C ALA A 130 -0.69 -4.65 -16.14
N LEU A 131 -0.29 -3.58 -15.45
CA LEU A 131 -0.58 -2.20 -15.83
C LEU A 131 0.02 -1.86 -17.19
N ILE A 132 1.30 -2.20 -17.42
CA ILE A 132 1.97 -1.99 -18.71
C ILE A 132 1.23 -2.72 -19.83
N ALA A 133 0.83 -3.98 -19.63
CA ALA A 133 0.09 -4.74 -20.64
C ALA A 133 -1.27 -4.11 -20.98
N VAL A 134 -2.01 -3.62 -19.98
CA VAL A 134 -3.27 -2.90 -20.19
C VAL A 134 -3.03 -1.60 -20.96
N LEU A 135 -2.00 -0.83 -20.60
CA LEU A 135 -1.65 0.40 -21.30
C LEU A 135 -1.24 0.14 -22.77
N VAL A 136 -0.51 -0.95 -23.03
CA VAL A 136 -0.16 -1.36 -24.39
C VAL A 136 -1.40 -1.75 -25.18
N LEU A 137 -2.30 -2.56 -24.62
CA LEU A 137 -3.55 -2.91 -25.29
C LEU A 137 -4.38 -1.66 -25.59
N LEU A 138 -4.60 -0.80 -24.61
CA LEU A 138 -5.36 0.44 -24.75
C LEU A 138 -4.74 1.38 -25.78
N GLY A 139 -3.42 1.54 -25.73
CA GLY A 139 -2.65 2.31 -26.70
C GLY A 139 -2.80 1.76 -28.11
N MET A 140 -2.75 0.43 -28.29
CA MET A 140 -2.95 -0.21 -29.59
C MET A 140 -4.39 -0.03 -30.09
N THR A 141 -5.39 -0.19 -29.22
CA THR A 141 -6.81 0.01 -29.56
C THR A 141 -7.10 1.45 -30.00
N ILE A 142 -6.40 2.45 -29.45
CA ILE A 142 -6.53 3.85 -29.83
C ILE A 142 -5.70 4.19 -31.08
N ALA A 143 -4.43 3.76 -31.12
CA ALA A 143 -3.50 4.10 -32.19
C ALA A 143 -3.89 3.43 -33.51
N MET A 144 -4.34 2.16 -33.46
CA MET A 144 -4.62 1.39 -34.67
C MET A 144 -5.68 2.06 -35.56
N PRO A 145 -6.86 2.47 -35.09
CA PRO A 145 -7.83 3.18 -35.92
C PRO A 145 -7.30 4.51 -36.43
N LEU A 146 -6.64 5.31 -35.58
CA LEU A 146 -6.13 6.63 -35.94
C LEU A 146 -5.08 6.60 -37.06
N PHE A 147 -4.23 5.57 -37.11
CA PHE A 147 -3.22 5.43 -38.17
C PHE A 147 -3.72 4.64 -39.39
N THR A 148 -4.53 3.61 -39.17
CA THR A 148 -4.98 2.72 -40.24
C THR A 148 -6.11 3.34 -41.05
N VAL A 149 -7.10 3.98 -40.43
CA VAL A 149 -8.29 4.52 -41.13
C VAL A 149 -7.92 5.55 -42.21
N PRO A 150 -7.08 6.56 -41.93
CA PRO A 150 -6.70 7.54 -42.96
C PRO A 150 -5.98 6.89 -44.14
N ARG A 151 -5.12 5.89 -43.88
CA ARG A 151 -4.41 5.15 -44.93
C ARG A 151 -5.37 4.30 -45.76
N LEU A 152 -6.33 3.62 -45.14
CA LEU A 152 -7.35 2.86 -45.87
C LEU A 152 -8.22 3.79 -46.73
N GLN A 153 -8.63 4.95 -46.21
CA GLN A 153 -9.39 5.93 -46.99
C GLN A 153 -8.59 6.48 -48.19
N GLN A 154 -7.28 6.69 -48.04
CA GLN A 154 -6.42 7.10 -49.14
C GLN A 154 -6.31 6.00 -50.22
N VAL A 155 -6.04 4.76 -49.82
CA VAL A 155 -5.84 3.62 -50.73
C VAL A 155 -7.14 3.23 -51.46
N PHE A 156 -8.28 3.30 -50.75
CA PHE A 156 -9.60 2.94 -51.28
C PHE A 156 -10.45 4.18 -51.64
N SER A 157 -9.82 5.31 -51.93
CA SER A 157 -10.49 6.58 -52.26
C SER A 157 -11.36 6.52 -53.52
N SER A 158 -11.10 5.56 -54.41
CA SER A 158 -11.89 5.28 -55.61
C SER A 158 -13.19 4.49 -55.35
N LEU A 159 -13.37 3.96 -54.14
CA LEU A 159 -14.48 3.09 -53.78
C LEU A 159 -15.54 3.88 -52.99
N PRO A 160 -16.79 4.02 -53.49
CA PRO A 160 -17.85 4.70 -52.75
C PRO A 160 -18.13 4.01 -51.40
N LEU A 161 -18.43 4.81 -50.37
CA LEU A 161 -18.73 4.35 -49.00
C LEU A 161 -19.90 3.34 -48.93
N GLU A 162 -20.74 3.29 -49.97
CA GLU A 162 -21.88 2.36 -50.11
C GLU A 162 -21.46 0.89 -50.26
N TYR A 163 -20.27 0.64 -50.82
CA TYR A 163 -19.73 -0.72 -51.01
C TYR A 163 -18.98 -1.25 -49.78
N TYR A 164 -18.81 -0.42 -48.74
CA TYR A 164 -18.05 -0.83 -47.55
C TYR A 164 -18.88 -1.84 -46.75
N GLY A 165 -18.32 -3.02 -46.52
CA GLY A 165 -18.99 -4.03 -45.70
C GLY A 165 -19.07 -3.62 -44.22
N ALA A 166 -19.75 -4.47 -43.43
CA ALA A 166 -20.17 -4.11 -42.08
C ALA A 166 -18.98 -3.92 -41.10
N THR A 167 -17.89 -4.66 -41.27
CA THR A 167 -16.72 -4.57 -40.39
C THR A 167 -15.92 -3.31 -40.66
N ALA A 168 -15.75 -2.95 -41.94
CA ALA A 168 -15.09 -1.70 -42.34
C ALA A 168 -15.86 -0.49 -41.82
N ARG A 169 -17.20 -0.44 -42.00
CA ARG A 169 -18.05 0.62 -41.44
C ARG A 169 -18.02 0.70 -39.91
N ALA A 170 -17.86 -0.43 -39.22
CA ALA A 170 -17.69 -0.43 -37.76
C ALA A 170 -16.34 0.16 -37.34
N LEU A 171 -15.26 -0.12 -38.07
CA LEU A 171 -13.94 0.46 -37.81
C LEU A 171 -13.93 1.98 -38.02
N PHE A 172 -14.54 2.49 -39.10
CA PHE A 172 -14.62 3.93 -39.35
C PHE A 172 -15.40 4.67 -38.26
N ARG A 173 -16.58 4.16 -37.87
CA ARG A 173 -17.34 4.71 -36.73
C ARG A 173 -16.55 4.66 -35.43
N PHE A 174 -15.84 3.56 -35.17
CA PHE A 174 -15.01 3.44 -33.99
C PHE A 174 -13.86 4.46 -33.99
N ALA A 175 -13.23 4.71 -35.14
CA ALA A 175 -12.18 5.71 -35.29
C ALA A 175 -12.67 7.12 -35.00
N GLU A 176 -13.87 7.50 -35.46
CA GLU A 176 -14.49 8.79 -35.16
C GLU A 176 -14.70 8.99 -33.64
N TYR A 177 -15.22 7.97 -32.94
CA TYR A 177 -15.35 8.01 -31.48
C TYR A 177 -14.01 8.13 -30.78
N VAL A 178 -13.00 7.38 -31.24
CA VAL A 178 -11.65 7.44 -30.67
C VAL A 178 -11.03 8.83 -30.87
N GLU A 179 -11.15 9.42 -32.06
CA GLU A 179 -10.64 10.76 -32.36
C GLU A 179 -11.29 11.83 -31.46
N GLN A 180 -12.58 11.69 -31.16
CA GLN A 180 -13.29 12.62 -30.28
C GLN A 180 -12.97 12.42 -28.78
N PHE A 181 -12.80 11.17 -28.33
CA PHE A 181 -12.79 10.82 -26.91
C PHE A 181 -11.47 10.24 -26.37
N TRP A 182 -10.39 10.15 -27.16
CA TRP A 182 -9.12 9.56 -26.71
C TRP A 182 -8.55 10.23 -25.44
N TRP A 183 -8.76 11.53 -25.26
CA TRP A 183 -8.28 12.30 -24.10
C TRP A 183 -9.02 11.96 -22.80
N LEU A 184 -10.24 11.42 -22.87
CA LEU A 184 -10.99 10.99 -21.68
C LEU A 184 -10.35 9.75 -21.03
N VAL A 185 -9.64 8.93 -21.81
CA VAL A 185 -9.03 7.70 -21.34
C VAL A 185 -7.98 7.93 -20.24
N PRO A 186 -6.95 8.79 -20.43
CA PRO A 186 -6.00 9.08 -19.36
C PRO A 186 -6.65 9.79 -18.17
N VAL A 187 -7.62 10.69 -18.41
CA VAL A 187 -8.37 11.37 -17.34
C VAL A 187 -9.12 10.34 -16.47
N PHE A 188 -9.83 9.41 -17.11
CA PHE A 188 -10.54 8.34 -16.44
C PHE A 188 -9.58 7.44 -15.64
N LEU A 189 -8.44 7.04 -16.22
CA LEU A 189 -7.43 6.25 -15.50
C LEU A 189 -6.88 6.98 -14.27
N CYS A 190 -6.59 8.28 -14.39
CA CYS A 190 -6.12 9.09 -13.27
C CYS A 190 -7.17 9.22 -12.16
N VAL A 191 -8.42 9.51 -12.53
CA VAL A 191 -9.55 9.61 -11.57
C VAL A 191 -9.80 8.25 -10.91
N PHE A 192 -9.79 7.17 -11.68
CA PHE A 192 -9.96 5.82 -11.17
C PHE A 192 -8.84 5.44 -10.19
N ALA A 193 -7.58 5.68 -10.55
CA ALA A 193 -6.44 5.43 -9.67
C ALA A 193 -6.54 6.25 -8.37
N TRP A 194 -6.93 7.52 -8.47
CA TRP A 194 -7.16 8.37 -7.31
C TRP A 194 -8.30 7.85 -6.42
N LEU A 195 -9.43 7.45 -7.00
CA LEU A 195 -10.56 6.86 -6.29
C LEU A 195 -10.18 5.56 -5.58
N VAL A 196 -9.40 4.69 -6.23
CA VAL A 196 -8.89 3.46 -5.60
C VAL A 196 -8.04 3.81 -4.38
N VAL A 197 -7.04 4.70 -4.52
CA VAL A 197 -6.18 5.09 -3.40
C VAL A 197 -6.97 5.77 -2.28
N TRP A 198 -7.92 6.64 -2.64
CA TRP A 198 -8.79 7.32 -1.68
C TRP A 198 -9.70 6.33 -0.94
N SER A 199 -10.26 5.34 -1.65
CA SER A 199 -11.15 4.34 -1.07
C SER A 199 -10.44 3.43 -0.06
N LEU A 200 -9.13 3.24 -0.19
CA LEU A 200 -8.36 2.43 0.74
C LEU A 200 -8.37 3.03 2.14
N SER A 201 -8.20 4.35 2.28
CA SER A 201 -8.04 5.04 3.56
C SER A 201 -9.31 5.70 4.10
N ASN A 202 -10.25 6.09 3.22
CA ASN A 202 -11.40 6.93 3.60
C ASN A 202 -12.75 6.23 3.53
N LEU A 203 -12.89 5.13 2.79
CA LEU A 203 -14.19 4.48 2.61
C LEU A 203 -14.53 3.62 3.83
N VAL A 204 -15.67 3.91 4.45
CA VAL A 204 -16.21 3.24 5.63
C VAL A 204 -17.64 2.74 5.34
N GLY A 205 -18.09 1.70 6.04
CA GLY A 205 -19.47 1.19 5.97
C GLY A 205 -19.64 -0.09 5.15
N SER A 206 -20.89 -0.46 4.85
CA SER A 206 -21.24 -1.78 4.26
C SER A 206 -20.61 -2.04 2.89
N PHE A 207 -20.42 -0.99 2.07
CA PHE A 207 -19.74 -1.11 0.77
C PHE A 207 -18.29 -1.60 0.92
N ARG A 208 -17.65 -1.34 2.06
CA ARG A 208 -16.30 -1.81 2.34
C ARG A 208 -16.23 -3.33 2.44
N VAL A 209 -17.29 -3.99 2.91
CA VAL A 209 -17.33 -5.46 3.07
C VAL A 209 -17.18 -6.17 1.71
N ILE A 210 -17.81 -5.63 0.66
CA ILE A 210 -17.72 -6.17 -0.70
C ILE A 210 -16.33 -5.92 -1.27
N LEU A 211 -15.80 -4.71 -1.10
CA LEU A 211 -14.48 -4.35 -1.60
C LEU A 211 -13.37 -5.13 -0.90
N ASP A 212 -13.53 -5.43 0.39
CA ASP A 212 -12.61 -6.22 1.20
C ASP A 212 -12.46 -7.68 0.71
N ALA A 213 -13.34 -8.17 -0.17
CA ALA A 213 -13.14 -9.43 -0.88
C ALA A 213 -12.06 -9.33 -1.97
N SER A 214 -11.80 -8.12 -2.48
CA SER A 214 -10.76 -7.86 -3.47
C SER A 214 -9.37 -7.89 -2.85
N LEU A 215 -8.40 -8.34 -3.64
CA LEU A 215 -7.01 -8.53 -3.24
C LEU A 215 -6.38 -7.24 -2.67
N LEU A 216 -6.63 -6.08 -3.29
CA LEU A 216 -6.01 -4.82 -2.88
C LEU A 216 -6.52 -4.34 -1.51
N TRP A 217 -7.84 -4.42 -1.29
CA TRP A 217 -8.46 -4.00 -0.04
C TRP A 217 -8.16 -4.98 1.10
N ARG A 218 -8.16 -6.29 0.82
CA ARG A 218 -7.73 -7.30 1.79
C ARG A 218 -6.28 -7.09 2.21
N LEU A 219 -5.37 -6.83 1.27
CA LEU A 219 -3.97 -6.52 1.58
C LEU A 219 -3.82 -5.26 2.43
N TYR A 220 -4.58 -4.21 2.11
CA TYR A 220 -4.59 -3.00 2.94
C TYR A 220 -5.06 -3.30 4.36
N ARG A 221 -6.21 -3.98 4.53
CA ARG A 221 -6.73 -4.39 5.85
C ARG A 221 -5.66 -5.16 6.61
N LEU A 222 -5.10 -6.19 5.99
CA LEU A 222 -4.09 -7.07 6.55
C LEU A 222 -2.84 -6.32 7.06
N VAL A 223 -2.31 -5.39 6.27
CA VAL A 223 -1.17 -4.54 6.67
C VAL A 223 -1.54 -3.64 7.85
N GLN A 224 -2.74 -3.08 7.85
CA GLN A 224 -3.21 -2.23 8.94
C GLN A 224 -3.46 -3.03 10.23
N THR A 225 -4.01 -4.25 10.13
CA THR A 225 -4.18 -5.17 11.25
C THR A 225 -2.85 -5.53 11.90
N MET A 226 -1.81 -5.80 11.10
CA MET A 226 -0.46 -6.04 11.61
C MET A 226 0.12 -4.87 12.38
N ARG A 227 0.00 -3.67 11.82
CA ARG A 227 0.48 -2.44 12.47
C ARG A 227 -0.28 -2.19 13.77
N PHE A 228 -1.60 -2.32 13.73
CA PHE A 228 -2.45 -2.22 14.91
C PHE A 228 -2.01 -3.21 16.00
N LEU A 229 -1.86 -4.49 15.65
CA LEU A 229 -1.50 -5.54 16.58
C LEU A 229 -0.10 -5.32 17.18
N ALA A 230 0.87 -4.91 16.36
CA ALA A 230 2.22 -4.59 16.81
C ALA A 230 2.25 -3.44 17.82
N VAL A 231 1.53 -2.35 17.53
CA VAL A 231 1.43 -1.21 18.44
C VAL A 231 0.70 -1.60 19.73
N LEU A 232 -0.38 -2.38 19.59
CA LEU A 232 -1.20 -2.80 20.72
C LEU A 232 -0.42 -3.69 21.70
N VAL A 233 0.38 -4.63 21.19
CA VAL A 233 1.27 -5.48 22.01
C VAL A 233 2.20 -4.62 22.86
N VAL A 234 2.90 -3.65 22.25
CA VAL A 234 3.87 -2.84 22.98
C VAL A 234 3.19 -1.97 24.05
N LEU A 235 2.03 -1.38 23.74
CA LEU A 235 1.26 -0.60 24.71
C LEU A 235 0.74 -1.47 25.87
N LEU A 236 0.43 -2.73 25.61
CA LEU A 236 -0.08 -3.65 26.62
C LEU A 236 1.04 -4.25 27.50
N GLU A 237 2.24 -4.47 26.94
CA GLU A 237 3.41 -4.93 27.71
C GLU A 237 4.00 -3.83 28.62
N ALA A 238 3.83 -2.56 28.25
CA ALA A 238 4.42 -1.42 28.97
C ALA A 238 3.86 -1.21 30.38
N ASP A 239 2.57 -1.50 30.60
CA ASP A 239 1.81 -1.03 31.79
C ASP A 239 1.15 -2.15 32.62
N GLY A 240 1.45 -3.42 32.32
CA GLY A 240 1.20 -4.59 33.17
C GLY A 240 -0.06 -4.57 34.05
N LYS A 241 -1.29 -4.54 33.48
CA LYS A 241 -2.54 -5.20 33.96
C LYS A 241 -3.81 -4.64 33.27
N GLY A 242 -4.63 -5.52 32.67
CA GLY A 242 -6.11 -5.39 32.63
C GLY A 242 -6.80 -4.77 31.40
N SER A 243 -8.14 -4.73 31.44
CA SER A 243 -9.07 -4.22 30.41
C SER A 243 -9.08 -2.68 30.28
N VAL A 244 -8.80 -1.96 31.37
CA VAL A 244 -8.63 -0.50 31.37
C VAL A 244 -7.44 -0.09 30.49
N GLN A 245 -6.38 -0.90 30.49
CA GLN A 245 -5.19 -0.68 29.68
C GLN A 245 -5.48 -0.84 28.17
N LEU A 246 -6.33 -1.81 27.81
CA LEU A 246 -6.76 -2.02 26.43
C LEU A 246 -7.49 -0.78 25.88
N ARG A 247 -8.36 -0.17 26.69
CA ARG A 247 -9.08 1.05 26.34
C ARG A 247 -8.11 2.21 26.07
N THR A 248 -7.21 2.49 27.00
CA THR A 248 -6.21 3.58 26.88
C THR A 248 -5.28 3.35 25.69
N ALA A 249 -4.88 2.10 25.41
CA ALA A 249 -4.04 1.77 24.28
C ALA A 249 -4.75 2.01 22.94
N ILE A 250 -6.02 1.63 22.82
CA ILE A 250 -6.84 1.88 21.63
C ILE A 250 -7.08 3.38 21.43
N GLU A 251 -7.29 4.14 22.50
CA GLU A 251 -7.41 5.61 22.42
C GLU A 251 -6.12 6.27 21.93
N ALA A 252 -4.96 5.84 22.43
CA ALA A 252 -3.66 6.34 21.97
C ALA A 252 -3.44 6.05 20.47
N LEU A 253 -3.96 4.94 19.97
CA LEU A 253 -3.90 4.53 18.57
C LEU A 253 -4.78 5.36 17.62
N ARG A 254 -5.79 6.09 18.14
CA ARG A 254 -6.65 6.94 17.31
C ARG A 254 -5.88 8.12 16.71
N ALA A 255 -4.93 8.68 17.47
CA ALA A 255 -4.14 9.83 17.07
C ALA A 255 -3.25 9.49 15.85
N GLY A 256 -3.67 9.94 14.66
CA GLY A 256 -2.94 9.69 13.40
C GLY A 256 -3.35 8.41 12.66
N SER A 257 -4.49 7.81 13.02
CA SER A 257 -5.10 6.73 12.24
C SER A 257 -5.84 7.28 11.01
N THR A 258 -6.00 6.44 9.97
CA THR A 258 -6.83 6.80 8.80
C THR A 258 -8.31 6.74 9.16
N ARG A 259 -9.20 7.41 8.42
CA ARG A 259 -10.65 7.37 8.70
C ARG A 259 -11.20 5.93 8.77
N TRP A 260 -10.70 5.04 7.91
CA TRP A 260 -11.04 3.61 7.95
C TRP A 260 -10.59 2.93 9.25
N MET A 261 -9.36 3.17 9.71
CA MET A 261 -8.88 2.59 10.96
C MET A 261 -9.57 3.21 12.18
N GLU A 262 -9.82 4.53 12.15
CA GLU A 262 -10.54 5.23 13.21
C GLU A 262 -11.93 4.64 13.44
N ASP A 263 -12.66 4.30 12.37
CA ASP A 263 -13.96 3.62 12.48
C ASP A 263 -13.85 2.27 13.21
N HIS A 264 -12.83 1.46 12.90
CA HIS A 264 -12.57 0.21 13.64
C HIS A 264 -12.23 0.47 15.11
N LEU A 265 -11.38 1.45 15.42
CA LEU A 265 -11.00 1.80 16.79
C LEU A 265 -12.22 2.31 17.60
N CYS A 266 -13.05 3.16 17.01
CA CYS A 266 -14.29 3.64 17.63
C CYS A 266 -15.26 2.49 17.93
N ARG A 267 -15.41 1.54 17.00
CA ARG A 267 -16.22 0.32 17.24
C ARG A 267 -15.64 -0.56 18.35
N MET A 268 -14.32 -0.69 18.45
CA MET A 268 -13.69 -1.42 19.56
C MET A 268 -13.94 -0.74 20.91
N LEU A 269 -13.78 0.59 20.99
CA LEU A 269 -14.05 1.36 22.21
C LEU A 269 -15.51 1.22 22.65
N ALA A 270 -16.46 1.35 21.72
CA ALA A 270 -17.88 1.18 22.03
C ALA A 270 -18.20 -0.21 22.60
N ARG A 271 -17.52 -1.28 22.11
CA ARG A 271 -17.68 -2.64 22.66
C ARG A 271 -17.08 -2.76 24.07
N ILE A 272 -15.93 -2.12 24.33
CA ILE A 272 -15.32 -2.08 25.66
C ILE A 272 -16.21 -1.32 26.64
N ASP A 273 -16.74 -0.17 26.23
CA ASP A 273 -17.65 0.65 27.04
C ASP A 273 -18.98 -0.08 27.31
N ALA A 274 -19.41 -0.97 26.40
CA ALA A 274 -20.54 -1.89 26.61
C ALA A 274 -20.21 -3.11 27.50
N GLY A 275 -19.00 -3.20 28.05
CA GLY A 275 -18.59 -4.27 28.97
C GLY A 275 -18.07 -5.55 28.30
N VAL A 276 -17.79 -5.54 26.99
CA VAL A 276 -17.16 -6.68 26.32
C VAL A 276 -15.68 -6.76 26.68
N VAL A 277 -15.24 -7.90 27.20
CA VAL A 277 -13.87 -8.11 27.72
C VAL A 277 -13.06 -9.06 26.83
N GLY A 278 -11.74 -8.86 26.80
CA GLY A 278 -10.78 -9.78 26.17
C GLY A 278 -10.75 -9.67 24.64
N ALA A 279 -10.45 -10.78 23.95
CA ALA A 279 -10.33 -10.82 22.49
C ALA A 279 -11.61 -10.38 21.77
N ARG A 280 -12.78 -10.63 22.37
CA ARG A 280 -14.10 -10.29 21.79
C ARG A 280 -14.35 -8.80 21.64
N SER A 281 -13.61 -7.93 22.34
CA SER A 281 -13.71 -6.48 22.15
C SER A 281 -13.06 -6.02 20.84
N LEU A 282 -12.15 -6.82 20.26
CA LEU A 282 -11.43 -6.53 19.01
C LEU A 282 -12.19 -7.00 17.76
N ASP A 283 -13.34 -7.64 17.93
CA ASP A 283 -14.20 -8.11 16.86
C ASP A 283 -14.84 -6.93 16.11
N THR A 284 -14.16 -6.36 15.12
CA THR A 284 -14.72 -5.29 14.28
C THR A 284 -14.65 -5.61 12.79
N GLY A 285 -14.23 -6.84 12.46
CA GLY A 285 -13.87 -7.25 11.10
C GLY A 285 -12.44 -6.84 10.69
N LEU A 286 -11.67 -6.22 11.60
CA LEU A 286 -10.24 -5.95 11.39
C LEU A 286 -9.42 -7.26 11.40
N LEU A 287 -9.74 -8.16 12.33
CA LEU A 287 -9.24 -9.52 12.40
C LEU A 287 -10.21 -10.43 11.64
N ASP A 288 -9.70 -11.27 10.74
CA ASP A 288 -10.51 -12.30 10.11
C ASP A 288 -11.03 -13.28 11.19
N ARG A 289 -12.19 -13.90 10.98
CA ARG A 289 -12.85 -14.75 11.99
C ARG A 289 -11.94 -15.84 12.56
N GLU A 290 -11.14 -16.50 11.71
CA GLU A 290 -10.20 -17.53 12.14
C GLU A 290 -9.10 -16.99 13.06
N LEU A 291 -8.61 -15.77 12.81
CA LEU A 291 -7.62 -15.11 13.66
C LEU A 291 -8.24 -14.67 14.98
N LEU A 292 -9.51 -14.24 14.96
CA LEU A 292 -10.24 -13.88 16.16
C LEU A 292 -10.47 -15.09 17.06
N TRP A 293 -10.89 -16.24 16.51
CA TRP A 293 -11.03 -17.48 17.26
C TRP A 293 -9.69 -17.95 17.83
N TYR A 294 -8.64 -17.91 17.02
CA TYR A 294 -7.29 -18.22 17.50
C TYR A 294 -6.85 -17.29 18.64
N LEU A 295 -7.12 -15.98 18.53
CA LEU A 295 -6.82 -15.04 19.59
C LEU A 295 -7.63 -15.33 20.86
N GLU A 296 -8.92 -15.63 20.73
CA GLU A 296 -9.80 -15.99 21.85
C GLU A 296 -9.27 -17.24 22.58
N ASP A 297 -8.97 -18.31 21.84
CA ASP A 297 -8.38 -19.54 22.38
C ASP A 297 -7.04 -19.27 23.08
N MET A 298 -6.17 -18.45 22.49
CA MET A 298 -4.88 -18.11 23.09
C MET A 298 -5.02 -17.24 24.34
N THR A 299 -6.05 -16.38 24.43
CA THR A 299 -6.33 -15.59 25.64
C THR A 299 -6.86 -16.44 26.80
N MET A 300 -7.39 -17.65 26.53
CA MET A 300 -7.73 -18.60 27.60
C MET A 300 -6.48 -19.23 28.24
N ALA A 301 -5.42 -19.42 27.45
CA ALA A 301 -4.19 -20.07 27.90
C ALA A 301 -3.10 -19.10 28.38
N ARG A 302 -3.10 -17.85 27.88
CA ARG A 302 -2.03 -16.87 28.10
C ARG A 302 -2.60 -15.47 28.32
N SER A 303 -1.76 -14.54 28.77
CA SER A 303 -2.15 -13.13 28.84
C SER A 303 -2.49 -12.57 27.45
N LEU A 304 -3.35 -11.55 27.40
CA LEU A 304 -3.75 -10.91 26.15
C LEU A 304 -2.54 -10.44 25.32
N ALA A 305 -1.50 -9.86 25.95
CA ALA A 305 -0.29 -9.45 25.24
C ALA A 305 0.41 -10.62 24.53
N GLN A 306 0.57 -11.75 25.22
CA GLN A 306 1.19 -12.95 24.63
C GLN A 306 0.32 -13.56 23.53
N ALA A 307 -1.00 -13.58 23.72
CA ALA A 307 -1.94 -14.06 22.71
C ALA A 307 -1.88 -13.20 21.43
N LEU A 308 -1.75 -11.87 21.57
CA LEU A 308 -1.58 -10.94 20.45
C LEU A 308 -0.24 -11.17 19.72
N ILE A 309 0.85 -11.46 20.43
CA ILE A 309 2.15 -11.81 19.81
C ILE A 309 2.03 -13.08 18.96
N LEU A 310 1.43 -14.14 19.50
CA LEU A 310 1.23 -15.40 18.77
C LEU A 310 0.32 -15.21 17.55
N THR A 311 -0.75 -14.42 17.71
CA THR A 311 -1.67 -14.08 16.62
C THR A 311 -0.96 -13.31 15.51
N ARG A 312 -0.07 -12.38 15.88
CA ARG A 312 0.78 -11.66 14.94
C ARG A 312 1.68 -12.61 14.16
N GLN A 313 2.41 -13.49 14.84
CA GLN A 313 3.31 -14.46 14.19
C GLN A 313 2.57 -15.37 13.20
N ARG A 314 1.39 -15.85 13.59
CA ARG A 314 0.52 -16.65 12.71
C ARG A 314 0.06 -15.86 11.49
N LEU A 315 -0.34 -14.61 11.71
CA LEU A 315 -0.76 -13.71 10.65
C LEU A 315 0.39 -13.47 9.65
N GLU A 316 1.62 -13.20 10.12
CA GLU A 316 2.82 -13.03 9.29
C GLU A 316 3.09 -14.25 8.39
N GLN A 317 2.97 -15.46 8.95
CA GLN A 317 3.18 -16.72 8.21
C GLN A 317 2.11 -16.93 7.12
N GLN A 318 0.84 -16.65 7.43
CA GLN A 318 -0.27 -16.78 6.47
C GLN A 318 -0.17 -15.78 5.30
N MET A 319 0.42 -14.60 5.53
CA MET A 319 0.56 -13.58 4.48
C MET A 319 1.43 -14.03 3.32
N LEU A 320 2.62 -14.57 3.61
CA LEU A 320 3.66 -14.77 2.60
C LEU A 320 3.25 -15.80 1.54
N GLY A 321 2.53 -16.84 1.94
CA GLY A 321 2.05 -17.88 1.03
C GLY A 321 0.89 -17.41 0.16
N THR A 322 -0.15 -16.87 0.79
CA THR A 322 -1.42 -16.54 0.13
C THR A 322 -1.26 -15.38 -0.87
N VAL A 323 -0.48 -14.36 -0.48
CA VAL A 323 -0.29 -13.15 -1.29
C VAL A 323 0.46 -13.45 -2.58
N ARG A 324 1.48 -14.32 -2.54
CA ARG A 324 2.30 -14.64 -3.71
C ARG A 324 1.48 -15.32 -4.81
N LEU A 325 0.70 -16.33 -4.45
CA LEU A 325 -0.12 -17.08 -5.41
C LEU A 325 -1.20 -16.20 -6.04
N GLN A 326 -1.87 -15.37 -5.25
CA GLN A 326 -2.95 -14.54 -5.76
C GLN A 326 -2.45 -13.39 -6.64
N ILE A 327 -1.30 -12.77 -6.29
CA ILE A 327 -0.67 -11.78 -7.16
C ILE A 327 -0.25 -12.43 -8.48
N ALA A 328 0.34 -13.62 -8.44
CA ALA A 328 0.75 -14.34 -9.64
C ALA A 328 -0.45 -14.73 -10.52
N GLY A 329 -1.53 -15.24 -9.92
CA GLY A 329 -2.76 -15.61 -10.61
C GLY A 329 -3.44 -14.40 -11.25
N LEU A 330 -3.60 -13.30 -10.52
CA LEU A 330 -4.16 -12.06 -11.05
C LEU A 330 -3.31 -11.50 -12.20
N ARG A 331 -1.98 -11.52 -12.06
CA ARG A 331 -1.05 -11.08 -13.10
C ARG A 331 -1.26 -11.90 -14.38
N TRP A 332 -1.24 -13.22 -14.29
CA TRP A 332 -1.41 -14.07 -15.47
C TRP A 332 -2.80 -13.93 -16.09
N LEU A 333 -3.85 -13.78 -15.28
CA LEU A 333 -5.20 -13.53 -15.77
C LEU A 333 -5.24 -12.24 -16.60
N VAL A 334 -4.70 -11.13 -16.09
CA VAL A 334 -4.66 -9.86 -16.81
C VAL A 334 -3.80 -9.96 -18.06
N LEU A 335 -2.63 -10.60 -17.99
CA LEU A 335 -1.75 -10.77 -19.15
C LEU A 335 -2.41 -11.60 -20.26
N LEU A 336 -3.08 -12.70 -19.90
CA LEU A 336 -3.82 -13.53 -20.84
C LEU A 336 -5.01 -12.78 -21.44
N ALA A 337 -5.76 -12.03 -20.63
CA ALA A 337 -6.84 -11.19 -21.12
C ALA A 337 -6.34 -10.13 -22.11
N CYS A 338 -5.20 -9.48 -21.81
CA CYS A 338 -4.59 -8.52 -22.73
C CYS A 338 -4.08 -9.18 -24.02
N ALA A 339 -3.48 -10.36 -23.94
CA ALA A 339 -3.04 -11.11 -25.11
C ALA A 339 -4.20 -11.52 -26.01
N ILE A 340 -5.29 -12.03 -25.42
CA ILE A 340 -6.54 -12.35 -26.15
C ILE A 340 -7.12 -11.09 -26.78
N GLY A 341 -7.14 -9.96 -26.05
CA GLY A 341 -7.60 -8.68 -26.56
C GLY A 341 -6.80 -8.18 -27.77
N LEU A 342 -5.47 -8.30 -27.72
CA LEU A 342 -4.59 -7.95 -28.84
C LEU A 342 -4.83 -8.86 -30.06
N LEU A 343 -5.00 -10.16 -29.85
CA LEU A 343 -5.33 -11.11 -30.92
C LEU A 343 -6.69 -10.79 -31.54
N ALA A 344 -7.71 -10.52 -30.73
CA ALA A 344 -9.03 -10.12 -31.21
C ALA A 344 -8.98 -8.82 -32.02
N LEU A 345 -8.20 -7.82 -31.57
CA LEU A 345 -7.98 -6.57 -32.32
C LEU A 345 -7.31 -6.84 -33.67
N GLY A 346 -6.29 -7.69 -33.70
CA GLY A 346 -5.60 -8.08 -34.93
C GLY A 346 -6.50 -8.83 -35.91
N LEU A 347 -7.30 -9.78 -35.43
CA LEU A 347 -8.28 -10.51 -36.23
C LEU A 347 -9.37 -9.58 -36.78
N TRP A 348 -9.86 -8.65 -35.97
CA TRP A 348 -10.85 -7.65 -36.42
C TRP A 348 -10.26 -6.77 -37.53
N HIS A 349 -9.02 -6.30 -37.36
CA HIS A 349 -8.34 -5.52 -38.40
C HIS A 349 -8.16 -6.31 -39.70
N TYR A 350 -7.74 -7.57 -39.62
CA TYR A 350 -7.63 -8.43 -40.80
C TYR A 350 -8.97 -8.60 -41.51
N ALA A 351 -10.05 -8.82 -40.74
CA ALA A 351 -11.40 -8.93 -41.28
C ALA A 351 -11.84 -7.64 -42.01
N VAL A 352 -11.44 -6.46 -41.53
CA VAL A 352 -11.72 -5.18 -42.21
C VAL A 352 -11.00 -5.10 -43.56
N ILE A 353 -9.72 -5.48 -43.62
CA ILE A 353 -8.96 -5.46 -44.89
C ILE A 353 -9.58 -6.44 -45.90
N ASP A 354 -9.93 -7.64 -45.46
CA ASP A 354 -10.56 -8.64 -46.32
C ASP A 354 -11.94 -8.20 -46.83
N ASP A 355 -12.72 -7.51 -45.99
CA ASP A 355 -14.00 -6.91 -46.36
C ASP A 355 -13.83 -5.81 -47.42
N LEU A 356 -12.86 -4.92 -47.25
CA LEU A 356 -12.51 -3.90 -48.26
C LEU A 356 -12.01 -4.51 -49.57
N ARG A 357 -11.22 -5.59 -49.50
CA ARG A 357 -10.74 -6.32 -50.67
C ARG A 357 -11.90 -6.95 -51.45
N ARG A 358 -12.85 -7.58 -50.75
CA ARG A 358 -14.06 -8.14 -51.36
C ARG A 358 -14.91 -7.06 -52.00
N ALA A 359 -15.12 -5.94 -51.32
CA ALA A 359 -15.85 -4.79 -51.86
C ALA A 359 -15.21 -4.26 -53.16
N LEU A 360 -13.88 -4.18 -53.20
CA LEU A 360 -13.14 -3.75 -54.38
C LEU A 360 -13.31 -4.73 -55.56
N MET A 361 -13.26 -6.05 -55.32
CA MET A 361 -13.52 -7.05 -56.36
C MET A 361 -14.95 -6.94 -56.93
N VAL A 362 -15.95 -6.71 -56.07
CA VAL A 362 -17.34 -6.52 -56.49
C VAL A 362 -17.47 -5.28 -57.37
N TYR A 363 -16.86 -4.16 -56.97
CA TYR A 363 -16.91 -2.91 -57.72
C TYR A 363 -16.32 -3.03 -59.14
N TYR A 364 -15.14 -3.65 -59.27
CA TYR A 364 -14.49 -3.91 -60.57
C TYR A 364 -15.15 -5.01 -61.40
N SER A 365 -16.03 -5.81 -60.82
CA SER A 365 -16.83 -6.79 -61.59
C SER A 365 -18.12 -6.17 -62.15
N ALA A 366 -18.56 -5.05 -61.56
CA ALA A 366 -19.79 -4.35 -61.92
C ALA A 366 -19.55 -3.19 -62.92
N HIS A 367 -18.31 -2.71 -63.05
CA HIS A 367 -17.83 -1.70 -64.00
C HIS A 367 -16.63 -2.24 -64.76
#